data_AF-A0A969U0J7-F1
#
_entry.id   AF-A0A969U0J7-F1
#
_cell.length_a   1.000
_cell.length_b   1.000
_cell.length_c   1.000
_cell.angle_alpha   90.00
_cell.angle_beta   90.00
_cell.angle_gamma   90.00
#
_symmetry.space_group_name_H-M   'P 1'
#
loop_
_entity.id
_entity.type
_entity.pdbx_description
1 polymer ?
#
loop_
_entity_poly.entity_id
_entity_poly.type
_entity_poly.pdbx_seq_one_letter_code
_entity_poly.pdbx_strand_id
1 'polypeptide(L)'
;MNYRNKLSRKPERHHYFPQFFLRNFAIDDQKKKVMALHKLGSRAEWAKKSIESIAFEYDLYVHMDGSTPISVEEKINADFETPISQTDTWKKISTGGITDLDASDRAVLYSLVRNFEVRTPHYRNTLSELSLLAGRPDSGMKFSDEEKAMYAELRADPRLMSECVNKLAFSTEWTARDFSSCSISVWRVCYPVYVCTTPVHVFPISDHPALRASQAGVVAHSYLMPLTPNAYVSLTLGDFDGEFSNEKVSAEVEIFLKRHIVSQFSYWPTIRHMICNDIGLVDNVKFAGYNCTMDSFDQKRFLCVTIRFVHTTSL
;
A
#
# COMPACT_ATOMS: atom_id res chain seq x y z
N MET A 1 43.73 0.08 1.17
CA MET A 1 42.86 0.90 2.07
C MET A 1 41.73 -0.01 2.54
N ASN A 2 41.59 -0.19 3.87
CA ASN A 2 40.94 -1.35 4.49
C ASN A 2 39.40 -1.35 4.43
N TYR A 3 38.84 -2.53 4.16
CA TYR A 3 37.41 -2.93 4.11
C TYR A 3 36.62 -2.80 5.43
N ARG A 4 37.11 -2.06 6.44
CA ARG A 4 36.58 -2.07 7.82
C ARG A 4 35.80 -0.82 8.25
N ASN A 5 35.65 0.21 7.41
CA ASN A 5 35.10 1.52 7.83
C ASN A 5 33.71 1.89 7.26
N LYS A 6 32.92 0.97 6.69
CA LYS A 6 31.60 1.29 6.10
C LYS A 6 30.38 0.59 6.73
N LEU A 7 30.54 0.01 7.92
CA LEU A 7 29.43 -0.41 8.80
C LEU A 7 29.00 0.69 9.80
N SER A 8 29.42 1.95 9.58
CA SER A 8 29.31 3.03 10.58
C SER A 8 28.12 3.99 10.38
N ARG A 9 27.25 3.80 9.38
CA ARG A 9 25.99 4.55 9.29
C ARG A 9 24.95 3.85 10.15
N LYS A 10 24.33 4.58 11.08
CA LYS A 10 23.16 4.06 11.81
C LYS A 10 22.05 3.78 10.78
N PRO A 11 21.39 2.62 10.82
CA PRO A 11 20.26 2.33 9.95
C PRO A 11 19.23 3.45 10.02
N GLU A 12 18.80 3.95 8.87
CA GLU A 12 17.86 5.07 8.78
C GLU A 12 16.43 4.56 8.63
N ARG A 13 15.48 5.22 9.30
CA ARG A 13 14.07 4.87 9.17
C ARG A 13 13.52 5.53 7.92
N HIS A 14 13.14 4.71 6.95
CA HIS A 14 12.44 5.16 5.77
C HIS A 14 10.96 4.85 5.90
N HIS A 15 10.12 5.90 5.95
CA HIS A 15 8.67 5.74 5.98
C HIS A 15 8.16 5.35 4.59
N TYR A 16 7.62 4.15 4.49
CA TYR A 16 6.99 3.66 3.25
C TYR A 16 5.56 4.12 3.07
N PHE A 17 4.91 4.52 4.16
CA PHE A 17 3.71 5.32 4.10
C PHE A 17 4.01 6.71 4.65
N PRO A 18 4.07 7.76 3.81
CA PRO A 18 4.58 9.04 4.24
C PRO A 18 3.82 9.63 5.41
N GLN A 19 4.56 10.21 6.36
CA GLN A 19 3.97 10.79 7.56
C GLN A 19 3.00 11.93 7.24
N PHE A 20 3.29 12.73 6.20
CA PHE A 20 2.40 13.82 5.79
C PHE A 20 1.02 13.28 5.38
N PHE A 21 0.96 12.07 4.81
CA PHE A 21 -0.29 11.43 4.43
C PHE A 21 -1.01 10.82 5.64
N LEU A 22 -0.26 10.15 6.52
CA LEU A 22 -0.79 9.58 7.76
C LEU A 22 -1.47 10.61 8.66
N ARG A 23 -1.06 11.89 8.57
CA ARG A 23 -1.70 13.01 9.28
C ARG A 23 -3.17 13.21 8.91
N ASN A 24 -3.62 12.76 7.74
CA ASN A 24 -5.05 12.81 7.36
C ASN A 24 -5.92 11.87 8.21
N PHE A 25 -5.32 10.87 8.86
CA PHE A 25 -6.02 9.88 9.69
C PHE A 25 -5.78 10.10 11.19
N ALA A 26 -5.13 11.20 11.55
CA ALA A 26 -4.76 11.45 12.93
C ALA A 26 -6.00 11.73 13.80
N ILE A 27 -5.92 11.27 15.06
CA ILE A 27 -7.01 11.39 16.04
C ILE A 27 -6.75 12.47 17.08
N ASP A 28 -5.60 13.13 17.01
CA ASP A 28 -5.16 14.18 17.92
C ASP A 28 -4.95 15.50 17.18
N ASP A 29 -5.18 16.62 17.86
CA ASP A 29 -5.09 17.96 17.27
C ASP A 29 -3.70 18.27 16.68
N GLN A 30 -2.65 17.70 17.27
CA GLN A 30 -1.27 17.83 16.78
C GLN A 30 -0.98 17.00 15.53
N LYS A 31 -1.92 16.17 15.08
CA LYS A 31 -1.79 15.23 13.97
C LYS A 31 -0.57 14.30 14.09
N LYS A 32 -0.35 13.69 15.26
CA LYS A 32 0.81 12.81 15.51
C LYS A 32 0.44 11.37 15.81
N LYS A 33 -0.84 11.09 16.04
CA LYS A 33 -1.30 9.82 16.60
C LYS A 33 -2.46 9.29 15.80
N VAL A 34 -2.49 7.98 15.62
CA VAL A 34 -3.59 7.25 14.95
C VAL A 34 -4.06 6.10 15.85
N MET A 35 -5.32 5.68 15.70
CA MET A 35 -5.77 4.39 16.23
C MET A 35 -5.41 3.31 15.22
N ALA A 36 -4.69 2.28 15.65
CA ALA A 36 -4.28 1.19 14.76
C ALA A 36 -4.31 -0.17 15.46
N LEU A 37 -4.71 -1.19 14.70
CA LEU A 37 -4.35 -2.57 14.98
C LEU A 37 -2.87 -2.79 14.62
N HIS A 38 -2.12 -3.42 15.52
CA HIS A 38 -0.74 -3.81 15.33
C HIS A 38 -0.60 -5.31 15.55
N LYS A 39 -0.04 -6.04 14.57
CA LYS A 39 0.31 -7.46 14.73
C LYS A 39 1.46 -7.68 15.71
N LEU A 40 1.25 -8.57 16.68
CA LEU A 40 2.22 -9.06 17.64
C LEU A 40 2.24 -10.59 17.56
N GLY A 41 3.01 -11.14 16.62
CA GLY A 41 3.04 -12.57 16.34
C GLY A 41 1.68 -13.07 15.86
N SER A 42 1.09 -14.03 16.59
CA SER A 42 -0.25 -14.57 16.29
C SER A 42 -1.39 -13.71 16.82
N ARG A 43 -1.10 -12.57 17.45
CA ARG A 43 -2.08 -11.64 18.01
C ARG A 43 -2.09 -10.32 17.24
N ALA A 44 -3.15 -9.53 17.35
CA ALA A 44 -3.09 -8.09 17.09
C ALA A 44 -3.60 -7.31 18.31
N GLU A 45 -3.17 -6.06 18.43
CA GLU A 45 -3.54 -5.12 19.51
C GLU A 45 -4.08 -3.83 18.89
N TRP A 46 -5.28 -3.39 19.28
CA TRP A 46 -5.82 -2.10 18.89
C TRP A 46 -5.43 -1.02 19.90
N ALA A 47 -4.63 -0.05 19.48
CA ALA A 47 -4.14 0.99 20.38
C ALA A 47 -3.79 2.28 19.63
N LYS A 48 -3.65 3.37 20.39
CA LYS A 48 -3.08 4.61 19.90
C LYS A 48 -1.59 4.43 19.59
N LYS A 49 -1.16 4.71 18.36
CA LYS A 49 0.25 4.61 17.93
C LYS A 49 0.76 5.96 17.41
N SER A 50 2.08 6.17 17.47
CA SER A 50 2.73 7.33 16.86
C SER A 50 2.84 7.13 15.36
N ILE A 51 2.53 8.16 14.57
CA ILE A 51 2.79 8.17 13.13
C ILE A 51 4.29 7.91 12.85
N GLU A 52 5.17 8.51 13.65
CA GLU A 52 6.62 8.31 13.58
C GLU A 52 7.07 6.86 13.87
N SER A 53 6.25 6.07 14.56
CA SER A 53 6.58 4.70 14.99
C SER A 53 5.94 3.61 14.15
N ILE A 54 5.20 3.96 13.11
CA ILE A 54 4.54 3.00 12.21
C ILE A 54 4.99 3.23 10.77
N ALA A 55 4.73 2.24 9.91
CA ALA A 55 4.92 2.34 8.47
C ALA A 55 6.33 2.76 8.01
N PHE A 56 7.39 2.32 8.71
CA PHE A 56 8.77 2.51 8.30
C PHE A 56 9.52 1.19 8.24
N GLU A 57 10.56 1.11 7.41
CA GLU A 57 11.59 0.09 7.53
C GLU A 57 12.97 0.72 7.54
N TYR A 58 13.91 0.04 8.19
CA TYR A 58 15.29 0.46 8.16
C TYR A 58 15.89 0.25 6.78
N ASP A 59 16.54 1.29 6.26
CA ASP A 59 17.28 1.28 5.00
C ASP A 59 16.45 0.80 3.78
N LEU A 60 15.13 0.95 3.82
CA LEU A 60 14.24 0.52 2.73
C LEU A 60 14.62 1.11 1.37
N TYR A 61 14.94 2.41 1.35
CA TYR A 61 15.31 3.16 0.16
C TYR A 61 16.81 3.26 -0.05
N VAL A 62 17.58 2.31 0.48
CA VAL A 62 19.04 2.21 0.28
C VAL A 62 19.36 1.04 -0.64
N HIS A 63 20.18 1.28 -1.65
CA HIS A 63 20.84 0.23 -2.44
C HIS A 63 22.35 0.49 -2.52
N MET A 64 23.11 -0.49 -3.01
CA MET A 64 24.55 -0.38 -3.16
C MET A 64 24.91 -0.12 -4.62
N ASP A 65 25.62 0.97 -4.89
CA ASP A 65 26.33 1.18 -6.15
C ASP A 65 27.81 0.84 -5.93
N GLY A 66 28.22 -0.33 -6.42
CA GLY A 66 29.50 -0.94 -6.08
C GLY A 66 29.65 -1.14 -4.56
N SER A 67 30.44 -0.27 -3.92
CA SER A 67 30.68 -0.26 -2.46
C SER A 67 30.11 0.97 -1.75
N THR A 68 29.29 1.75 -2.44
CA THR A 68 28.71 2.99 -1.93
C THR A 68 27.22 2.82 -1.69
N PRO A 69 26.73 3.01 -0.45
CA PRO A 69 25.30 3.03 -0.19
C PRO A 69 24.68 4.32 -0.76
N ILE A 70 23.66 4.18 -1.58
CA ILE A 70 22.86 5.27 -2.14
C ILE A 70 21.48 5.22 -1.50
N SER A 71 21.11 6.27 -0.77
CA SER A 71 19.71 6.49 -0.36
C SER A 71 19.01 7.32 -1.43
N VAL A 72 17.78 6.93 -1.79
CA VAL A 72 16.94 7.68 -2.72
C VAL A 72 15.87 8.51 -2.02
N GLU A 73 15.86 8.57 -0.69
CA GLU A 73 14.85 9.30 0.08
C GLU A 73 14.81 10.80 -0.26
N GLU A 74 15.97 11.46 -0.40
CA GLU A 74 16.03 12.87 -0.82
C GLU A 74 15.37 13.07 -2.18
N LYS A 75 15.57 12.13 -3.11
CA LYS A 75 15.00 12.17 -4.45
C LYS A 75 13.49 11.94 -4.41
N ILE A 76 13.02 10.99 -3.61
CA ILE A 76 11.58 10.78 -3.35
C ILE A 76 10.94 12.06 -2.81
N ASN A 77 11.59 12.72 -1.85
CA ASN A 77 11.06 13.95 -1.26
C ASN A 77 11.04 15.11 -2.26
N ALA A 78 12.10 15.29 -3.04
CA ALA A 78 12.24 16.39 -3.99
C ALA A 78 11.33 16.23 -5.21
N ASP A 79 11.28 15.02 -5.78
CA ASP A 79 10.62 14.77 -7.07
C ASP A 79 9.14 14.38 -6.91
N PHE A 80 8.73 13.91 -5.72
CA PHE A 80 7.39 13.37 -5.50
C PHE A 80 6.66 13.98 -4.29
N GLU A 81 7.15 13.79 -3.07
CA GLU A 81 6.37 14.15 -1.87
C GLU A 81 6.16 15.66 -1.73
N THR A 82 7.22 16.44 -1.91
CA THR A 82 7.16 17.90 -1.80
C THR A 82 6.25 18.50 -2.88
N PRO A 83 6.42 18.18 -4.18
CA PRO A 83 5.53 18.67 -5.23
C PRO A 83 4.06 18.31 -4.97
N ILE A 84 3.75 17.06 -4.62
CA ILE A 84 2.37 16.64 -4.35
C ILE A 84 1.78 17.42 -3.19
N SER A 85 2.52 17.58 -2.09
CA SER A 85 2.04 18.29 -0.90
C SER A 85 1.67 19.76 -1.16
N GLN A 86 2.16 20.34 -2.26
CA GLN A 86 1.92 21.72 -2.67
C GLN A 86 0.80 21.87 -3.72
N THR A 87 0.24 20.76 -4.21
CA THR A 87 -0.84 20.79 -5.20
C THR A 87 -2.18 21.23 -4.61
N ASP A 88 -3.02 21.85 -5.43
CA ASP A 88 -4.41 22.14 -5.07
C ASP A 88 -5.20 20.86 -4.76
N THR A 89 -4.91 19.77 -5.47
CA THR A 89 -5.48 18.43 -5.18
C THR A 89 -5.17 18.00 -3.75
N TRP A 90 -3.91 18.11 -3.31
CA TRP A 90 -3.54 17.76 -1.94
C TRP A 90 -4.18 18.68 -0.90
N LYS A 91 -4.32 19.97 -1.22
CA LYS A 91 -5.07 20.90 -0.37
C LYS A 91 -6.51 20.44 -0.19
N LYS A 92 -7.23 20.11 -1.28
CA LYS A 92 -8.59 19.53 -1.22
C LYS A 92 -8.63 18.29 -0.33
N ILE A 93 -7.69 17.36 -0.51
CA ILE A 93 -7.61 16.12 0.28
C ILE A 93 -7.41 16.40 1.77
N SER A 94 -6.40 17.21 2.11
CA SER A 94 -5.96 17.45 3.49
C SER A 94 -6.92 18.33 4.30
N THR A 95 -7.77 19.12 3.64
CA THR A 95 -8.82 19.93 4.27
C THR A 95 -10.20 19.28 4.25
N GLY A 96 -10.33 18.06 3.72
CA GLY A 96 -11.61 17.34 3.64
C GLY A 96 -12.53 17.76 2.50
N GLY A 97 -12.04 18.57 1.55
CA GLY A 97 -12.75 18.99 0.33
C GLY A 97 -12.84 17.90 -0.73
N ILE A 98 -13.15 16.66 -0.33
CA ILE A 98 -13.20 15.50 -1.23
C ILE A 98 -14.31 15.62 -2.26
N THR A 99 -15.40 16.31 -1.94
CA THR A 99 -16.49 16.59 -2.89
C THR A 99 -16.07 17.48 -4.05
N ASP A 100 -14.96 18.21 -3.88
CA ASP A 100 -14.46 19.19 -4.85
C ASP A 100 -13.38 18.60 -5.76
N LEU A 101 -13.09 17.29 -5.61
CA LEU A 101 -12.21 16.57 -6.50
C LEU A 101 -12.90 16.32 -7.85
N ASP A 102 -12.22 16.66 -8.92
CA ASP A 102 -12.71 16.57 -10.30
C ASP A 102 -11.64 15.99 -11.25
N ALA A 103 -11.94 15.96 -12.55
CA ALA A 103 -11.06 15.38 -13.56
C ALA A 103 -9.68 16.06 -13.66
N SER A 104 -9.53 17.31 -13.20
CA SER A 104 -8.23 18.00 -13.14
C SER A 104 -7.28 17.41 -12.09
N ASP A 105 -7.82 16.72 -11.08
CA ASP A 105 -7.06 16.10 -9.99
C ASP A 105 -6.47 14.73 -10.36
N ARG A 106 -6.82 14.18 -11.53
CA ARG A 106 -6.45 12.83 -11.98
C ARG A 106 -4.93 12.57 -11.91
N ALA A 107 -4.12 13.52 -12.35
CA ALA A 107 -2.66 13.35 -12.41
C ALA A 107 -2.05 13.12 -11.01
N VAL A 108 -2.52 13.86 -10.02
CA VAL A 108 -2.05 13.74 -8.63
C VAL A 108 -2.56 12.44 -8.01
N LEU A 109 -3.85 12.11 -8.20
CA LEU A 109 -4.44 10.87 -7.69
C LEU A 109 -3.76 9.62 -8.28
N TYR A 110 -3.52 9.62 -9.60
CA TYR A 110 -2.78 8.56 -10.28
C TYR A 110 -1.37 8.40 -9.69
N SER A 111 -0.64 9.52 -9.58
CA SER A 111 0.72 9.53 -9.06
C SER A 111 0.78 9.01 -7.62
N LEU A 112 -0.16 9.42 -6.77
CA LEU A 112 -0.28 8.91 -5.41
C LEU A 112 -0.44 7.39 -5.37
N VAL A 113 -1.42 6.84 -6.10
CA VAL A 113 -1.67 5.39 -6.12
C VAL A 113 -0.44 4.64 -6.64
N ARG A 114 0.10 5.01 -7.80
CA ARG A 114 1.21 4.27 -8.42
C ARG A 114 2.50 4.32 -7.62
N ASN A 115 2.82 5.45 -7.00
CA ASN A 115 4.02 5.53 -6.16
C ASN A 115 3.84 4.76 -4.87
N PHE A 116 2.68 4.87 -4.22
CA PHE A 116 2.45 4.21 -2.94
C PHE A 116 2.29 2.69 -3.07
N GLU A 117 1.94 2.19 -4.25
CA GLU A 117 1.97 0.75 -4.57
C GLU A 117 3.39 0.17 -4.42
N VAL A 118 4.36 0.77 -5.11
CA VAL A 118 5.71 0.19 -5.24
C VAL A 118 6.62 0.48 -4.05
N ARG A 119 6.28 1.48 -3.25
CA ARG A 119 7.11 2.01 -2.16
C ARG A 119 7.07 1.20 -0.87
N THR A 120 6.55 -0.02 -0.89
CA THR A 120 6.26 -0.82 0.31
C THR A 120 7.15 -2.05 0.45
N PRO A 121 7.41 -2.52 1.69
CA PRO A 121 8.06 -3.81 1.91
C PRO A 121 7.29 -4.98 1.30
N HIS A 122 5.96 -4.86 1.24
CA HIS A 122 5.09 -5.85 0.60
C HIS A 122 5.42 -5.97 -0.90
N TYR A 123 5.48 -4.86 -1.62
CA TYR A 123 5.81 -4.88 -3.06
C TYR A 123 7.17 -5.51 -3.34
N ARG A 124 8.22 -5.12 -2.58
CA ARG A 124 9.56 -5.73 -2.70
C ARG A 124 9.52 -7.24 -2.48
N ASN A 125 8.79 -7.70 -1.48
CA ASN A 125 8.69 -9.14 -1.18
C ASN A 125 7.93 -9.89 -2.27
N THR A 126 6.83 -9.31 -2.78
CA THR A 126 6.09 -9.87 -3.91
C THR A 126 6.97 -9.98 -5.15
N LEU A 127 7.76 -8.94 -5.47
CA LEU A 127 8.68 -8.97 -6.59
C LEU A 127 9.76 -10.05 -6.43
N SER A 128 10.27 -10.23 -5.21
CA SER A 128 11.18 -11.33 -4.89
C SER A 128 10.53 -12.70 -5.07
N GLU A 129 9.29 -12.89 -4.63
CA GLU A 129 8.56 -14.15 -4.77
C GLU A 129 8.26 -14.49 -6.24
N LEU A 130 7.77 -13.49 -7.00
CA LEU A 130 7.57 -13.62 -8.45
C LEU A 130 8.86 -13.97 -9.17
N SER A 131 9.99 -13.38 -8.75
CA SER A 131 11.28 -13.74 -9.32
C SER A 131 11.61 -15.22 -9.08
N LEU A 132 11.31 -15.79 -7.91
CA LEU A 132 11.54 -17.20 -7.64
C LEU A 132 10.59 -18.10 -8.44
N LEU A 133 9.31 -17.74 -8.53
CA LEU A 133 8.30 -18.49 -9.27
C LEU A 133 8.59 -18.52 -10.77
N ALA A 134 9.05 -17.42 -11.36
CA ALA A 134 9.43 -17.35 -12.77
C ALA A 134 10.63 -18.26 -13.13
N GLY A 135 11.42 -18.69 -12.14
CA GLY A 135 12.49 -19.68 -12.32
C GLY A 135 12.02 -21.13 -12.22
N ARG A 136 10.76 -21.38 -11.88
CA ARG A 136 10.19 -22.72 -11.64
C ARG A 136 9.26 -23.13 -12.79
N PRO A 137 9.61 -24.19 -13.55
CA PRO A 137 8.75 -24.69 -14.64
C PRO A 137 7.37 -25.17 -14.18
N ASP A 138 7.24 -25.57 -12.91
CA ASP A 138 6.05 -26.13 -12.27
C ASP A 138 5.23 -25.09 -11.49
N SER A 139 5.58 -23.80 -11.56
CA SER A 139 4.86 -22.74 -10.81
C SER A 139 3.39 -22.56 -11.20
N GLY A 140 2.97 -23.08 -12.35
CA GLY A 140 1.62 -22.90 -12.90
C GLY A 140 1.32 -21.47 -13.38
N MET A 141 2.21 -20.51 -13.11
CA MET A 141 2.11 -19.13 -13.56
C MET A 141 2.70 -18.96 -14.95
N LYS A 142 2.02 -18.16 -15.78
CA LYS A 142 2.53 -17.80 -17.11
C LYS A 142 3.26 -16.46 -16.98
N PHE A 143 4.52 -16.46 -17.39
CA PHE A 143 5.34 -15.26 -17.50
C PHE A 143 5.69 -15.03 -18.97
N SER A 144 5.69 -13.77 -19.40
CA SER A 144 6.24 -13.38 -20.70
C SER A 144 7.75 -13.63 -20.75
N ASP A 145 8.33 -13.61 -21.95
CA ASP A 145 9.78 -13.79 -22.09
C ASP A 145 10.56 -12.60 -21.53
N GLU A 146 10.00 -11.39 -21.62
CA GLU A 146 10.52 -10.16 -21.01
C GLU A 146 10.53 -10.27 -19.48
N GLU A 147 9.42 -10.73 -18.89
CA GLU A 147 9.33 -10.96 -17.44
C GLU A 147 10.32 -12.03 -16.98
N LYS A 148 10.43 -13.15 -17.70
CA LYS A 148 11.41 -14.20 -17.37
C LYS A 148 12.84 -13.69 -17.40
N ALA A 149 13.19 -12.87 -18.39
CA ALA A 149 14.52 -12.26 -18.50
C ALA A 149 14.79 -11.31 -17.33
N MET A 150 13.88 -10.36 -17.07
CA MET A 150 13.97 -9.45 -15.93
C MET A 150 14.10 -10.20 -14.60
N TYR A 151 13.23 -11.20 -14.37
CA TYR A 151 13.27 -11.99 -13.15
C TYR A 151 14.53 -12.85 -13.03
N ALA A 152 15.11 -13.31 -14.15
CA ALA A 152 16.40 -14.01 -14.14
C ALA A 152 17.54 -13.10 -13.68
N GLU A 153 17.57 -11.85 -14.13
CA GLU A 153 18.55 -10.87 -13.66
C GLU A 153 18.37 -10.57 -12.17
N LEU A 154 17.14 -10.34 -11.72
CA LEU A 154 16.83 -10.09 -10.30
C LEU A 154 17.22 -11.26 -9.38
N ARG A 155 17.08 -12.51 -9.87
CA ARG A 155 17.54 -13.71 -9.14
C ARG A 155 19.07 -13.81 -9.08
N ALA A 156 19.77 -13.34 -10.11
CA ALA A 156 21.22 -13.49 -10.22
C ALA A 156 21.99 -12.58 -9.26
N ASP A 157 21.42 -11.41 -8.89
CA ASP A 157 22.04 -10.49 -7.93
C ASP A 157 20.97 -9.87 -7.00
N PRO A 158 20.95 -10.24 -5.70
CA PRO A 158 20.03 -9.66 -4.72
C PRO A 158 20.10 -8.13 -4.58
N ARG A 159 21.22 -7.49 -4.98
CA ARG A 159 21.36 -6.03 -4.95
C ARG A 159 20.48 -5.34 -6.00
N LEU A 160 20.26 -5.99 -7.14
CA LEU A 160 19.43 -5.46 -8.23
C LEU A 160 17.96 -5.32 -7.80
N MET A 161 17.49 -6.15 -6.86
CA MET A 161 16.14 -6.02 -6.30
C MET A 161 15.94 -4.67 -5.62
N SER A 162 16.85 -4.30 -4.71
CA SER A 162 16.77 -3.01 -4.01
C SER A 162 16.98 -1.84 -4.97
N GLU A 163 17.87 -1.97 -5.94
CA GLU A 163 18.08 -0.94 -6.96
C GLU A 163 16.82 -0.75 -7.83
N CYS A 164 16.20 -1.84 -8.29
CA CYS A 164 14.98 -1.82 -9.07
C CYS A 164 13.84 -1.16 -8.30
N VAL A 165 13.56 -1.61 -7.07
CA VAL A 165 12.50 -1.01 -6.23
C VAL A 165 12.79 0.46 -5.95
N ASN A 166 14.04 0.84 -5.68
CA ASN A 166 14.39 2.23 -5.44
C ASN A 166 14.17 3.08 -6.70
N LYS A 167 14.54 2.59 -7.89
CA LYS A 167 14.27 3.26 -9.17
C LYS A 167 12.78 3.49 -9.41
N LEU A 168 11.95 2.49 -9.12
CA LEU A 168 10.49 2.61 -9.22
C LEU A 168 9.91 3.57 -8.17
N ALA A 169 10.51 3.65 -6.98
CA ALA A 169 10.02 4.45 -5.86
C ALA A 169 10.14 5.97 -6.05
N PHE A 170 11.07 6.45 -6.88
CA PHE A 170 11.25 7.89 -7.14
C PHE A 170 10.87 8.31 -8.57
N SER A 171 10.39 7.40 -9.41
CA SER A 171 10.04 7.67 -10.81
C SER A 171 8.60 7.28 -11.11
N THR A 172 7.93 8.05 -11.97
CA THR A 172 6.60 7.72 -12.52
C THR A 172 6.66 7.30 -13.99
N GLU A 173 7.85 7.33 -14.60
CA GLU A 173 8.05 7.02 -16.03
C GLU A 173 7.55 5.61 -16.38
N TRP A 174 7.73 4.67 -15.45
CA TRP A 174 7.29 3.28 -15.61
C TRP A 174 5.76 3.13 -15.73
N THR A 175 4.99 4.17 -15.41
CA THR A 175 3.52 4.16 -15.43
C THR A 175 2.90 5.16 -16.39
N ALA A 176 3.68 6.07 -16.95
CA ALA A 176 3.17 7.20 -17.72
C ALA A 176 2.27 6.78 -18.90
N ARG A 177 2.54 5.62 -19.50
CA ARG A 177 1.77 5.08 -20.64
C ARG A 177 0.33 4.73 -20.30
N ASP A 178 0.02 4.47 -19.03
CA ASP A 178 -1.32 4.02 -18.64
C ASP A 178 -2.20 5.18 -18.17
N PHE A 179 -1.61 6.34 -17.86
CA PHE A 179 -2.32 7.47 -17.29
C PHE A 179 -3.43 8.00 -18.20
N SER A 180 -3.15 8.15 -19.50
CA SER A 180 -4.09 8.77 -20.45
C SER A 180 -5.38 7.97 -20.60
N SER A 181 -5.32 6.65 -20.43
CA SER A 181 -6.45 5.74 -20.71
C SER A 181 -7.07 5.13 -19.45
N CYS A 182 -6.43 5.23 -18.28
CA CYS A 182 -6.97 4.66 -17.04
C CYS A 182 -8.24 5.36 -16.52
N SER A 183 -9.06 4.61 -15.77
CA SER A 183 -10.20 5.15 -15.03
C SER A 183 -9.80 5.43 -13.58
N ILE A 184 -10.17 6.61 -13.06
CA ILE A 184 -9.97 7.01 -11.67
C ILE A 184 -11.30 7.33 -11.03
N SER A 185 -11.64 6.65 -9.94
CA SER A 185 -12.88 6.89 -9.19
C SER A 185 -12.58 7.27 -7.75
N VAL A 186 -13.19 8.34 -7.27
CA VAL A 186 -13.20 8.71 -5.85
C VAL A 186 -14.48 8.18 -5.23
N TRP A 187 -14.32 7.30 -4.24
CA TRP A 187 -15.41 6.63 -3.54
C TRP A 187 -15.58 7.23 -2.15
N ARG A 188 -16.62 8.06 -1.98
CA ARG A 188 -16.98 8.70 -0.72
C ARG A 188 -17.78 7.74 0.16
N VAL A 189 -17.35 7.59 1.41
CA VAL A 189 -17.94 6.69 2.39
C VAL A 189 -18.45 7.42 3.63
N CYS A 190 -19.50 6.90 4.25
CA CYS A 190 -20.14 7.46 5.43
C CYS A 190 -19.33 7.15 6.70
N TYR A 191 -18.80 5.93 6.80
CA TYR A 191 -18.03 5.52 7.97
C TYR A 191 -16.53 5.60 7.71
N PRO A 192 -15.72 5.89 8.74
CA PRO A 192 -14.29 6.01 8.52
C PRO A 192 -13.66 4.76 7.93
N VAL A 193 -12.76 4.97 6.96
CA VAL A 193 -12.03 3.94 6.23
C VAL A 193 -11.07 3.16 7.12
N TYR A 194 -10.67 1.97 6.66
CA TYR A 194 -9.51 1.27 7.21
C TYR A 194 -8.31 1.47 6.30
N VAL A 195 -7.10 1.54 6.87
CA VAL A 195 -5.88 1.82 6.11
C VAL A 195 -4.76 0.90 6.57
N CYS A 196 -4.31 -0.01 5.70
CA CYS A 196 -3.09 -0.75 5.99
C CYS A 196 -1.86 0.12 5.75
N THR A 197 -0.74 -0.20 6.42
CA THR A 197 0.52 0.48 6.13
C THR A 197 1.08 0.18 4.75
N THR A 198 0.56 -0.85 4.07
CA THR A 198 0.64 -0.99 2.62
C THR A 198 -0.60 -0.30 2.06
N PRO A 199 -0.52 0.97 1.66
CA PRO A 199 -1.71 1.82 1.48
C PRO A 199 -2.49 1.52 0.21
N VAL A 200 -1.91 0.80 -0.76
CA VAL A 200 -2.57 0.42 -2.00
C VAL A 200 -2.88 -1.07 -1.97
N HIS A 201 -4.14 -1.41 -2.20
CA HIS A 201 -4.66 -2.77 -2.24
C HIS A 201 -5.18 -3.09 -3.63
N VAL A 202 -4.99 -4.34 -4.03
CA VAL A 202 -5.54 -4.84 -5.29
C VAL A 202 -6.79 -5.64 -4.98
N PHE A 203 -7.90 -5.32 -5.64
CA PHE A 203 -9.14 -6.08 -5.52
C PHE A 203 -9.67 -6.49 -6.89
N PRO A 204 -10.29 -7.67 -6.99
CA PRO A 204 -10.83 -8.17 -8.26
C PRO A 204 -12.00 -7.30 -8.70
N ILE A 205 -12.10 -7.09 -10.00
CA ILE A 205 -13.23 -6.43 -10.67
C ILE A 205 -13.84 -7.36 -11.71
N SER A 206 -15.11 -7.09 -12.06
CA SER A 206 -15.77 -7.78 -13.15
C SER A 206 -15.02 -7.56 -14.46
N ASP A 207 -15.01 -8.57 -15.31
CA ASP A 207 -14.41 -8.48 -16.64
C ASP A 207 -15.11 -7.40 -17.47
N HIS A 208 -14.34 -6.61 -18.21
CA HIS A 208 -14.81 -5.48 -19.00
C HIS A 208 -13.93 -5.32 -20.25
N PRO A 209 -14.51 -5.08 -21.45
CA PRO A 209 -13.74 -5.05 -22.71
C PRO A 209 -12.62 -4.00 -22.75
N ALA A 210 -12.80 -2.88 -22.04
CA ALA A 210 -11.79 -1.84 -21.93
C ALA A 210 -10.63 -2.22 -21.00
N LEU A 211 -10.71 -3.30 -20.23
CA LEU A 211 -9.60 -3.70 -19.38
C LEU A 211 -8.43 -4.11 -20.27
N ARG A 212 -7.26 -3.52 -20.02
CA ARG A 212 -6.05 -3.97 -20.70
C ARG A 212 -5.80 -5.38 -20.17
N ALA A 213 -5.96 -6.37 -21.05
CA ALA A 213 -5.92 -7.78 -20.72
C ALA A 213 -4.84 -8.06 -19.68
N SER A 214 -5.30 -8.40 -18.48
CA SER A 214 -4.52 -9.17 -17.54
C SER A 214 -4.09 -10.42 -18.32
N GLN A 215 -2.78 -10.66 -18.44
CA GLN A 215 -2.22 -11.78 -19.20
C GLN A 215 -3.06 -13.05 -18.99
N ALA A 216 -3.28 -13.85 -20.04
CA ALA A 216 -4.16 -15.03 -20.01
C ALA A 216 -4.06 -15.84 -18.70
N GLY A 217 -5.02 -15.66 -17.80
CA GLY A 217 -5.07 -16.30 -16.46
C GLY A 217 -5.02 -15.35 -15.26
N VAL A 218 -4.80 -14.06 -15.44
CA VAL A 218 -4.81 -13.07 -14.34
C VAL A 218 -6.21 -12.48 -14.18
N VAL A 219 -6.74 -12.44 -12.96
CA VAL A 219 -8.04 -11.82 -12.66
C VAL A 219 -7.91 -10.31 -12.83
N ALA A 220 -8.85 -9.70 -13.56
CA ALA A 220 -8.85 -8.25 -13.71
C ALA A 220 -9.02 -7.58 -12.34
N HIS A 221 -8.27 -6.51 -12.12
CA HIS A 221 -8.19 -5.89 -10.81
C HIS A 221 -8.11 -4.37 -10.88
N SER A 222 -8.43 -3.74 -9.76
CA SER A 222 -8.30 -2.31 -9.55
C SER A 222 -7.48 -2.04 -8.30
N TYR A 223 -6.82 -0.89 -8.30
CA TYR A 223 -5.97 -0.40 -7.21
C TYR A 223 -6.79 0.51 -6.31
N LEU A 224 -6.96 0.12 -5.05
CA LEU A 224 -7.68 0.87 -4.04
C LEU A 224 -6.70 1.50 -3.04
N MET A 225 -6.77 2.81 -2.86
CA MET A 225 -6.00 3.53 -1.85
C MET A 225 -6.93 4.39 -0.97
N PRO A 226 -6.89 4.25 0.36
CA PRO A 226 -7.59 5.18 1.26
C PRO A 226 -6.98 6.58 1.15
N LEU A 227 -7.81 7.59 0.91
CA LEU A 227 -7.38 8.97 0.65
C LEU A 227 -7.51 9.86 1.88
N THR A 228 -8.65 9.75 2.56
CA THR A 228 -8.99 10.45 3.81
C THR A 228 -9.81 9.51 4.69
N PRO A 229 -10.16 9.88 5.93
CA PRO A 229 -11.06 9.09 6.75
C PRO A 229 -12.36 8.73 6.05
N ASN A 230 -12.84 9.50 5.05
CA ASN A 230 -14.14 9.27 4.43
C ASN A 230 -14.09 9.02 2.92
N ALA A 231 -12.93 8.64 2.38
CA ALA A 231 -12.82 8.39 0.95
C ALA A 231 -11.72 7.39 0.58
N TYR A 232 -11.96 6.67 -0.49
CA TYR A 232 -10.96 5.91 -1.24
C TYR A 232 -10.78 6.53 -2.62
N VAL A 233 -9.62 6.30 -3.22
CA VAL A 233 -9.42 6.40 -4.67
C VAL A 233 -9.24 4.99 -5.22
N SER A 234 -9.91 4.73 -6.34
CA SER A 234 -9.82 3.51 -7.12
C SER A 234 -9.18 3.85 -8.46
N LEU A 235 -8.19 3.09 -8.89
CA LEU A 235 -7.50 3.23 -10.17
C LEU A 235 -7.60 1.91 -10.94
N THR A 236 -8.21 1.96 -12.12
CA THR A 236 -8.36 0.80 -12.99
C THR A 236 -7.58 1.02 -14.28
N LEU A 237 -6.68 0.09 -14.60
CA LEU A 237 -5.87 0.15 -15.82
C LEU A 237 -6.63 -0.45 -17.00
N GLY A 238 -6.68 0.28 -18.12
CA GLY A 238 -7.44 -0.09 -19.30
C GLY A 238 -7.56 1.07 -20.26
N ASP A 239 -8.47 0.94 -21.22
CA ASP A 239 -8.85 1.93 -22.22
C ASP A 239 -10.21 2.56 -21.89
N PHE A 240 -10.24 3.30 -20.79
CA PHE A 240 -11.40 4.02 -20.26
C PHE A 240 -11.42 5.50 -20.66
N ASP A 241 -10.69 5.90 -21.70
CA ASP A 241 -10.64 7.27 -22.23
C ASP A 241 -10.40 8.34 -21.15
N GLY A 242 -9.59 8.00 -20.15
CA GLY A 242 -9.26 8.91 -19.07
C GLY A 242 -10.43 9.27 -18.14
N GLU A 243 -11.38 8.36 -17.97
CA GLU A 243 -12.55 8.54 -17.11
C GLU A 243 -12.20 9.01 -15.68
N PHE A 244 -13.07 9.88 -15.15
CA PHE A 244 -13.06 10.29 -13.75
C PHE A 244 -14.47 10.28 -13.16
N SER A 245 -14.61 9.72 -11.95
CA SER A 245 -15.85 9.81 -11.18
C SER A 245 -15.59 10.17 -9.72
N ASN A 246 -16.57 10.83 -9.08
CA ASN A 246 -16.53 11.16 -7.66
C ASN A 246 -17.91 10.95 -7.03
N GLU A 247 -18.12 9.78 -6.47
CA GLU A 247 -19.44 9.31 -6.09
C GLU A 247 -19.48 8.84 -4.64
N LYS A 248 -20.68 8.88 -4.07
CA LYS A 248 -20.96 8.27 -2.79
C LYS A 248 -21.33 6.81 -3.01
N VAL A 249 -20.65 5.91 -2.34
CA VAL A 249 -20.93 4.47 -2.49
C VAL A 249 -22.01 4.00 -1.51
N SER A 250 -22.59 2.83 -1.78
CA SER A 250 -23.57 2.21 -0.90
C SER A 250 -22.91 1.64 0.36
N ALA A 251 -23.72 1.43 1.42
CA ALA A 251 -23.24 0.82 2.65
C ALA A 251 -22.69 -0.61 2.44
N GLU A 252 -23.22 -1.33 1.45
CA GLU A 252 -22.75 -2.67 1.08
C GLU A 252 -21.33 -2.63 0.53
N VAL A 253 -21.05 -1.66 -0.35
CA VAL A 253 -19.69 -1.41 -0.87
C VAL A 253 -18.77 -1.00 0.28
N GLU A 254 -19.19 -0.13 1.20
CA GLU A 254 -18.38 0.24 2.37
C GLU A 254 -17.97 -0.97 3.22
N ILE A 255 -18.90 -1.89 3.48
CA ILE A 255 -18.64 -3.12 4.24
C ILE A 255 -17.68 -4.02 3.46
N PHE A 256 -17.89 -4.18 2.15
CA PHE A 256 -17.00 -4.94 1.28
C PHE A 256 -15.56 -4.40 1.36
N LEU A 257 -15.36 -3.09 1.23
CA LEU A 257 -14.03 -2.47 1.26
C LEU A 257 -13.34 -2.69 2.61
N LYS A 258 -14.06 -2.51 3.72
CA LYS A 258 -13.51 -2.77 5.06
C LYS A 258 -13.10 -4.23 5.22
N ARG A 259 -13.97 -5.17 4.84
CA ARG A 259 -13.67 -6.60 4.93
C ARG A 259 -12.51 -6.99 4.02
N HIS A 260 -12.42 -6.42 2.82
CA HIS A 260 -11.27 -6.62 1.93
C HIS A 260 -9.97 -6.18 2.62
N ILE A 261 -9.91 -4.96 3.16
CA ILE A 261 -8.72 -4.43 3.83
C ILE A 261 -8.36 -5.24 5.08
N VAL A 262 -9.33 -5.65 5.90
CA VAL A 262 -9.06 -6.48 7.08
C VAL A 262 -8.57 -7.88 6.70
N SER A 263 -9.08 -8.45 5.60
CA SER A 263 -8.56 -9.71 5.06
C SER A 263 -7.12 -9.59 4.57
N GLN A 264 -6.78 -8.50 3.86
CA GLN A 264 -5.39 -8.22 3.47
C GLN A 264 -4.49 -8.07 4.71
N PHE A 265 -4.95 -7.31 5.71
CA PHE A 265 -4.27 -7.20 6.99
C PHE A 265 -4.09 -8.57 7.62
N SER A 266 -5.10 -9.44 7.68
CA SER A 266 -4.98 -10.77 8.28
C SER A 266 -3.95 -11.64 7.58
N TYR A 267 -4.06 -11.72 6.25
CA TYR A 267 -3.34 -12.67 5.41
C TYR A 267 -1.84 -12.36 5.29
N TRP A 268 -1.47 -11.11 5.03
CA TRP A 268 -0.07 -10.78 4.70
C TRP A 268 0.80 -10.50 5.92
N PRO A 269 1.91 -11.22 6.14
CA PRO A 269 2.81 -10.97 7.26
C PRO A 269 3.47 -9.59 7.23
N THR A 270 3.72 -9.05 6.03
CA THR A 270 4.37 -7.75 5.83
C THR A 270 3.49 -6.56 6.21
N ILE A 271 2.17 -6.75 6.28
CA ILE A 271 1.24 -5.72 6.73
C ILE A 271 1.17 -5.74 8.26
N ARG A 272 2.01 -4.91 8.89
CA ARG A 272 2.17 -4.89 10.36
C ARG A 272 1.12 -4.08 11.10
N HIS A 273 0.58 -3.03 10.45
CA HIS A 273 -0.44 -2.18 11.07
C HIS A 273 -1.61 -1.91 10.12
N MET A 274 -2.79 -1.74 10.72
CA MET A 274 -4.00 -1.26 10.07
C MET A 274 -4.60 -0.14 10.92
N ILE A 275 -4.64 1.06 10.38
CA ILE A 275 -5.30 2.22 10.98
C ILE A 275 -6.81 2.02 10.85
N CYS A 276 -7.51 2.11 11.96
CA CYS A 276 -8.94 1.86 12.01
C CYS A 276 -9.57 2.48 13.26
N ASN A 277 -10.84 2.89 13.13
CA ASN A 277 -11.70 3.21 14.26
C ASN A 277 -12.30 1.93 14.87
N ASP A 278 -13.09 2.09 15.94
CA ASP A 278 -13.82 1.00 16.58
C ASP A 278 -15.14 0.64 15.88
N ILE A 279 -15.66 1.49 14.99
CA ILE A 279 -16.96 1.29 14.33
C ILE A 279 -16.92 0.03 13.45
N GLY A 280 -17.67 -0.99 13.86
CA GLY A 280 -17.77 -2.28 13.18
C GLY A 280 -16.48 -3.10 13.20
N LEU A 281 -15.47 -2.69 13.99
CA LEU A 281 -14.14 -3.31 13.99
C LEU A 281 -14.21 -4.78 14.35
N VAL A 282 -14.92 -5.11 15.45
CA VAL A 282 -15.06 -6.48 15.96
C VAL A 282 -15.62 -7.42 14.90
N ASP A 283 -16.68 -7.02 14.21
CA ASP A 283 -17.31 -7.86 13.19
C ASP A 283 -16.42 -8.04 11.95
N ASN A 284 -15.74 -6.97 11.54
CA ASN A 284 -14.84 -7.03 10.38
C ASN A 284 -13.58 -7.85 10.64
N VAL A 285 -13.00 -7.79 11.85
CA VAL A 285 -11.87 -8.68 12.17
C VAL A 285 -12.31 -10.12 12.33
N LYS A 286 -13.46 -10.39 12.99
CA LYS A 286 -14.01 -11.75 13.08
C LYS A 286 -14.23 -12.37 11.71
N PHE A 287 -14.73 -11.58 10.76
CA PHE A 287 -14.87 -12.00 9.37
C PHE A 287 -13.53 -12.49 8.77
N ALA A 288 -12.41 -11.85 9.10
CA ALA A 288 -11.08 -12.24 8.62
C ALA A 288 -10.39 -13.34 9.45
N GLY A 289 -11.15 -14.13 10.23
CA GLY A 289 -10.66 -15.34 10.91
C GLY A 289 -10.07 -15.11 12.30
N TYR A 290 -10.30 -13.93 12.86
CA TYR A 290 -9.73 -13.51 14.13
C TYR A 290 -10.69 -13.73 15.31
N ASN A 291 -10.18 -14.24 16.43
CA ASN A 291 -10.92 -14.27 17.69
C ASN A 291 -10.69 -12.99 18.46
N CYS A 292 -11.76 -12.35 18.95
CA CYS A 292 -11.68 -11.10 19.70
C CYS A 292 -11.97 -11.33 21.17
N THR A 293 -11.03 -10.96 22.04
CA THR A 293 -11.33 -10.64 23.43
C THR A 293 -11.22 -9.13 23.59
N MET A 294 -12.25 -8.50 24.15
CA MET A 294 -12.21 -7.11 24.56
C MET A 294 -11.85 -7.06 26.03
N ASP A 295 -10.60 -6.70 26.34
CA ASP A 295 -10.21 -6.39 27.70
C ASP A 295 -10.04 -4.87 27.83
N SER A 296 -10.66 -4.29 28.86
CA SER A 296 -10.46 -2.89 29.24
C SER A 296 -9.55 -2.84 30.46
N PHE A 297 -8.28 -2.51 30.27
CA PHE A 297 -7.38 -2.14 31.36
C PHE A 297 -6.86 -0.72 31.09
N ASP A 298 -7.01 0.18 32.07
CA ASP A 298 -6.46 1.55 32.04
C ASP A 298 -6.70 2.33 30.74
N GLN A 299 -7.98 2.52 30.36
CA GLN A 299 -8.38 3.32 29.20
C GLN A 299 -7.84 2.83 27.84
N LYS A 300 -7.17 1.66 27.80
CA LYS A 300 -6.79 0.96 26.57
C LYS A 300 -7.80 -0.16 26.33
N ARG A 301 -8.54 -0.06 25.23
CA ARG A 301 -9.37 -1.16 24.73
C ARG A 301 -8.45 -2.12 24.00
N PHE A 302 -8.08 -3.21 24.65
CA PHE A 302 -7.32 -4.27 24.01
C PHE A 302 -8.32 -5.12 23.22
N LEU A 303 -8.27 -5.03 21.91
CA LEU A 303 -8.77 -6.11 21.07
C LEU A 303 -7.60 -7.08 20.92
N CYS A 304 -7.57 -8.15 21.71
CA CYS A 304 -6.59 -9.22 21.48
C CYS A 304 -7.14 -10.11 20.38
N VAL A 305 -6.41 -10.16 19.27
CA VAL A 305 -6.89 -10.78 18.04
C VAL A 305 -6.09 -12.03 17.68
N THR A 306 -6.53 -13.23 18.07
CA THR A 306 -5.75 -14.47 17.80
C THR A 306 -6.05 -15.05 16.41
N ILE A 307 -5.03 -15.19 15.55
CA ILE A 307 -5.11 -15.86 14.24
C ILE A 307 -5.26 -17.37 14.45
N ARG A 308 -6.31 -18.00 13.89
CA ARG A 308 -6.25 -19.44 13.60
C ARG A 308 -5.44 -19.60 12.32
N PHE A 309 -4.21 -20.10 12.41
CA PHE A 309 -3.57 -20.68 11.25
C PHE A 309 -4.38 -21.93 10.88
N VAL A 310 -5.23 -21.84 9.86
CA VAL A 310 -5.60 -23.03 9.12
C VAL A 310 -4.40 -23.31 8.23
N HIS A 311 -3.60 -24.32 8.56
CA HIS A 311 -2.68 -24.89 7.60
C HIS A 311 -3.52 -25.40 6.42
N THR A 312 -3.65 -24.59 5.38
CA THR A 312 -3.86 -25.15 4.05
C THR A 312 -2.49 -25.55 3.53
N THR A 313 -2.06 -26.74 3.94
CA THR A 313 -1.16 -27.56 3.14
C THR A 313 -1.87 -27.88 1.83
N SER A 314 -1.70 -27.04 0.82
CA SER A 314 -1.96 -27.34 -0.59
C SER A 314 -1.73 -26.08 -1.44
N LEU A 315 -0.51 -25.93 -1.94
CA LEU A 315 -0.17 -26.01 -3.36
C LEU A 315 1.30 -26.44 -3.46
#